data_AF-A0A2T0RI30-F1
#
_entry.id   AF-A0A2T0RI30-F1
#
_cell.length_a   1.000
_cell.length_b   1.000
_cell.length_c   1.000
_cell.angle_alpha   90.00
_cell.angle_beta   90.00
_cell.angle_gamma   90.00
#
_symmetry.space_group_name_H-M   'P 1'
#
loop_
_entity.id
_entity.type
_entity.pdbx_description
1 polymer ?
#
loop_
_entity_poly.entity_id
_entity_poly.type
_entity_poly.pdbx_seq_one_letter_code
_entity_poly.pdbx_strand_id
1 'polypeptide(L)'
;MSEPPRRERRSPMVVLLDAAMKLAVSAQAGPQPRLEPAGQARRTARTWLVLGALLAIGGTIAVVTVLLQGPDDLSSLPPHTPARTTVAGDTSSSESASALPATSGATGTAPAPGTAPTTAAPGAGPSAPLLPPTSSRPTERATVPSAVALTARYSAANGTGLLGYRAEVAVANPGTAGHDGWELTLTLPRPTLQIAAVSGATARQDGATWTFAPDATTRSVPAGGSVVVSFEVRGATLLDAAPQACQIDGRRCAGVGPTDPPPA
;
A
#
# COMPACT_ATOMS: atom_id res chain seq x y z
N MET A 1 19.71 28.56 -54.45
CA MET A 1 18.86 27.37 -54.65
C MET A 1 18.40 26.97 -53.26
N SER A 2 17.22 27.44 -52.84
CA SER A 2 16.75 27.35 -51.46
C SER A 2 15.86 26.13 -51.29
N GLU A 3 16.22 25.24 -50.37
CA GLU A 3 15.50 24.00 -50.09
C GLU A 3 14.23 24.29 -49.28
N PRO A 4 13.05 23.76 -49.66
CA PRO A 4 11.81 23.99 -48.93
C PRO A 4 11.80 23.18 -47.61
N PRO A 5 11.24 23.74 -46.52
CA PRO A 5 11.21 23.08 -45.22
C PRO A 5 10.35 21.81 -45.25
N ARG A 6 10.91 20.71 -44.76
CA ARG A 6 10.21 19.44 -44.59
C ARG A 6 9.07 19.62 -43.58
N ARG A 7 7.82 19.41 -44.03
CA ARG A 7 6.64 19.34 -43.16
C ARG A 7 6.76 18.10 -42.28
N GLU A 8 7.12 18.33 -41.01
CA GLU A 8 7.09 17.33 -39.96
C GLU A 8 5.64 16.87 -39.75
N ARG A 9 5.38 15.61 -40.07
CA ARG A 9 4.06 14.97 -39.93
C ARG A 9 3.75 14.91 -38.43
N ARG A 10 2.98 15.87 -37.94
CA ARG A 10 2.45 15.86 -36.56
C ARG A 10 1.73 14.54 -36.33
N SER A 11 2.10 13.83 -35.27
CA SER A 11 1.51 12.55 -34.94
C SER A 11 0.02 12.74 -34.60
N PRO A 12 -0.85 11.78 -34.97
CA PRO A 12 -2.28 11.87 -34.73
C PRO A 12 -2.63 12.00 -33.25
N MET A 13 -1.74 11.55 -32.36
CA MET A 13 -1.90 11.68 -30.91
C MET A 13 -1.87 13.13 -30.44
N VAL A 14 -1.05 14.00 -31.06
CA VAL A 14 -0.99 15.43 -30.74
C VAL A 14 -2.28 16.15 -31.15
N VAL A 15 -2.89 15.72 -32.27
CA VAL A 15 -4.19 16.27 -32.72
C VAL A 15 -5.31 15.87 -31.75
N LEU A 16 -5.27 14.65 -31.21
CA LEU A 16 -6.26 14.17 -30.24
C LEU A 16 -6.15 14.93 -28.90
N LEU A 17 -4.92 15.17 -28.43
CA LEU A 17 -4.66 15.89 -27.18
C LEU A 17 -5.13 17.35 -27.26
N ASP A 18 -4.87 18.02 -28.39
CA ASP A 18 -5.26 19.41 -28.62
C ASP A 18 -6.80 19.57 -28.75
N ALA A 19 -7.48 18.56 -29.28
CA ALA A 19 -8.94 18.50 -29.31
C ALA A 19 -9.55 18.28 -27.91
N ALA A 20 -8.95 17.40 -27.10
CA ALA A 20 -9.40 17.14 -25.73
C ALA A 20 -9.22 18.37 -24.81
N MET A 21 -8.11 19.09 -24.94
CA MET A 21 -7.86 20.34 -24.20
C MET A 21 -8.88 21.43 -24.55
N LYS A 22 -9.28 21.55 -25.82
CA LYS A 22 -10.32 22.52 -26.23
C LYS A 22 -11.70 22.21 -25.67
N LEU A 23 -12.03 20.93 -25.46
CA LEU A 23 -13.30 20.52 -24.84
C LEU A 23 -13.31 20.73 -23.32
N ALA A 24 -12.16 20.56 -22.65
CA ALA A 24 -12.07 20.80 -21.21
C ALA A 24 -12.22 22.30 -20.86
N VAL A 25 -11.68 23.19 -21.70
CA VAL A 25 -11.78 24.65 -21.48
C VAL A 25 -13.19 25.18 -21.76
N SER A 26 -13.92 24.62 -22.74
CA SER A 26 -15.29 25.05 -23.01
C SER A 26 -16.28 24.63 -21.92
N ALA A 27 -16.00 23.55 -21.18
CA ALA A 27 -16.83 23.12 -20.06
C ALA A 27 -16.65 23.99 -18.79
N GLN A 28 -15.53 24.71 -18.65
CA GLN A 28 -15.29 25.65 -17.53
C GLN A 28 -15.84 27.05 -17.79
N ALA A 29 -16.21 27.37 -19.04
CA ALA A 29 -16.99 28.56 -19.36
C ALA A 29 -18.47 28.33 -19.00
N GLY A 30 -18.75 28.21 -17.70
CA GLY A 30 -20.11 28.18 -17.19
C GLY A 30 -20.86 29.47 -17.56
N PRO A 31 -22.17 29.39 -17.84
CA PRO A 31 -22.98 30.56 -18.13
C PRO A 31 -22.94 31.52 -16.94
N GLN A 32 -22.39 32.72 -17.17
CA GLN A 32 -22.39 33.81 -16.21
C GLN A 32 -23.83 34.04 -15.73
N PRO A 33 -24.11 33.97 -14.41
CA PRO A 33 -25.45 34.20 -13.89
C PRO A 33 -25.80 35.68 -14.10
N ARG A 34 -26.63 35.91 -15.13
CA ARG A 34 -27.28 37.19 -15.37
C ARG A 34 -28.23 37.42 -14.19
N LEU A 35 -27.93 38.42 -13.36
CA LEU A 35 -28.81 38.90 -12.30
C LEU A 35 -30.10 39.44 -12.95
N GLU A 36 -31.11 38.60 -13.12
CA GLU A 36 -32.48 39.04 -13.38
C GLU A 36 -33.20 39.34 -12.06
N PRO A 37 -34.05 40.39 -12.04
CA PRO A 37 -34.71 40.85 -10.84
C PRO A 37 -35.79 39.86 -10.38
N ALA A 38 -35.91 39.77 -9.07
CA ALA A 38 -36.76 38.86 -8.32
C ALA A 38 -38.23 38.95 -8.73
N GLY A 39 -38.87 37.79 -8.94
CA GLY A 39 -40.32 37.77 -9.13
C GLY A 39 -41.05 36.44 -9.22
N GLN A 40 -40.43 35.29 -9.57
CA GLN A 40 -41.28 34.09 -9.78
C GLN A 40 -40.58 32.70 -9.72
N ALA A 41 -39.43 32.56 -9.05
CA ALA A 41 -38.57 31.37 -9.24
C ALA A 41 -38.51 30.34 -8.08
N ARG A 42 -39.33 30.46 -7.03
CA ARG A 42 -39.20 29.58 -5.84
C ARG A 42 -39.71 28.14 -6.03
N ARG A 43 -40.65 27.89 -6.94
CA ARG A 43 -41.18 26.53 -7.17
C ARG A 43 -40.39 25.73 -8.21
N THR A 44 -39.85 26.40 -9.22
CA THR A 44 -39.05 25.77 -10.28
C THR A 44 -37.62 25.45 -9.84
N ALA A 45 -37.03 26.26 -8.95
CA ALA A 45 -35.69 25.98 -8.42
C ALA A 45 -35.61 24.66 -7.63
N ARG A 46 -36.70 24.26 -6.96
CA ARG A 46 -36.74 23.04 -6.17
C ARG A 46 -36.80 21.78 -7.04
N THR A 47 -37.55 21.81 -8.15
CA THR A 47 -37.59 20.69 -9.11
C THR A 47 -36.26 20.51 -9.83
N TRP A 48 -35.57 21.60 -10.19
CA TRP A 48 -34.24 21.53 -10.79
C TRP A 48 -33.17 20.94 -9.83
N LEU A 49 -33.25 21.26 -8.54
CA LEU A 49 -32.36 20.66 -7.52
C LEU A 49 -32.56 19.15 -7.37
N VAL A 50 -33.80 18.67 -7.34
CA VAL A 50 -34.10 17.24 -7.22
C VAL A 50 -33.64 16.47 -8.46
N LEU A 51 -33.84 17.05 -9.66
CA LEU A 51 -33.39 16.42 -10.90
C LEU A 51 -31.86 16.33 -10.99
N GLY A 52 -31.15 17.39 -10.55
CA GLY A 52 -29.69 17.39 -10.48
C GLY A 52 -29.14 16.34 -9.50
N ALA A 53 -29.77 16.21 -8.33
CA ALA A 53 -29.38 15.20 -7.34
C ALA A 53 -29.60 13.76 -7.85
N LEU A 54 -30.71 13.50 -8.55
CA LEU A 54 -30.98 12.18 -9.14
C LEU A 54 -29.97 11.80 -10.24
N LEU A 55 -29.58 12.76 -11.09
CA LEU A 55 -28.54 12.54 -12.10
C LEU A 55 -27.17 12.26 -11.49
N ALA A 56 -26.81 12.98 -10.41
CA ALA A 56 -25.56 12.74 -9.70
C ALA A 56 -25.51 11.32 -9.08
N ILE A 57 -26.60 10.90 -8.42
CA ILE A 57 -26.72 9.58 -7.80
C ILE A 57 -26.66 8.48 -8.88
N GLY A 58 -27.42 8.63 -9.98
CA GLY A 58 -27.40 7.69 -11.09
C GLY A 58 -26.02 7.55 -11.74
N GLY A 59 -25.30 8.67 -11.90
CA GLY A 59 -23.94 8.70 -12.42
C GLY A 59 -22.94 7.97 -11.51
N THR A 60 -23.02 8.19 -10.19
CA THR A 60 -22.17 7.45 -9.23
C THR A 60 -22.46 5.96 -9.24
N ILE A 61 -23.73 5.53 -9.34
CA ILE A 61 -24.08 4.10 -9.42
C ILE A 61 -23.50 3.49 -10.70
N ALA A 62 -23.64 4.15 -11.85
CA ALA A 62 -23.10 3.67 -13.11
C ALA A 62 -21.58 3.50 -13.09
N VAL A 63 -20.86 4.49 -12.53
CA VAL A 63 -19.39 4.43 -12.38
C VAL A 63 -18.98 3.30 -11.44
N VAL A 64 -19.66 3.15 -10.30
CA VAL A 64 -19.37 2.07 -9.35
C VAL A 64 -19.63 0.70 -9.98
N THR A 65 -20.70 0.53 -10.76
CA THR A 65 -20.96 -0.73 -11.48
C THR A 65 -19.90 -1.03 -12.54
N VAL A 66 -19.40 -0.03 -13.27
CA VAL A 66 -18.32 -0.22 -14.26
C VAL A 66 -17.00 -0.57 -13.59
N LEU A 67 -16.69 0.01 -12.43
CA LEU A 67 -15.48 -0.34 -11.67
C LEU A 67 -15.55 -1.72 -11.01
N LEU A 68 -16.75 -2.19 -10.62
CA LEU A 68 -16.94 -3.51 -10.02
C LEU A 68 -17.04 -4.63 -11.07
N GLN A 69 -17.44 -4.33 -12.30
CA GLN A 69 -17.40 -5.25 -13.45
C GLN A 69 -15.98 -5.30 -14.04
N GLY A 70 -15.00 -5.70 -13.23
CA GLY A 70 -13.59 -5.82 -13.63
C GLY A 70 -13.40 -6.51 -15.00
N PRO A 71 -12.25 -6.29 -15.65
CA PRO A 71 -11.96 -6.77 -17.00
C PRO A 71 -11.68 -8.29 -17.01
N ASP A 72 -12.68 -9.11 -16.68
CA ASP A 72 -12.60 -10.56 -16.76
C ASP A 72 -12.98 -11.10 -18.16
N ASP A 73 -13.42 -10.24 -19.09
CA ASP A 73 -13.90 -10.65 -20.41
C ASP A 73 -12.87 -10.58 -21.56
N LEU A 74 -11.60 -10.24 -21.30
CA LEU A 74 -10.56 -10.17 -22.34
C LEU A 74 -9.59 -11.37 -22.38
N SER A 75 -9.88 -12.44 -21.63
CA SER A 75 -9.04 -13.65 -21.61
C SER A 75 -9.68 -14.87 -22.30
N SER A 76 -10.40 -14.64 -23.41
CA SER A 76 -10.74 -15.70 -24.37
C SER A 76 -9.92 -15.51 -25.65
N LEU A 77 -8.62 -15.81 -25.56
CA LEU A 77 -7.83 -16.12 -26.74
C LEU A 77 -8.11 -17.57 -27.15
N PRO A 78 -8.37 -17.87 -28.43
CA PRO A 78 -8.48 -19.24 -28.91
C PRO A 78 -7.15 -19.98 -28.65
N PRO A 79 -7.18 -21.23 -28.18
CA PRO A 79 -5.98 -22.03 -28.03
C PRO A 79 -5.36 -22.25 -29.42
N HIS A 80 -4.15 -21.73 -29.63
CA HIS A 80 -3.30 -22.20 -30.72
C HIS A 80 -2.98 -23.67 -30.47
N THR A 81 -3.54 -24.52 -31.31
CA THR A 81 -3.23 -25.93 -31.46
C THR A 81 -1.75 -26.09 -31.83
N PRO A 82 -0.90 -26.70 -30.98
CA PRO A 82 0.33 -27.28 -31.49
C PRO A 82 -0.04 -28.54 -32.27
N ALA A 83 0.37 -28.62 -33.53
CA ALA A 83 0.40 -29.88 -34.27
C ALA A 83 1.30 -30.86 -33.50
N ARG A 84 0.68 -31.77 -32.74
CA ARG A 84 1.37 -32.87 -32.07
C ARG A 84 1.09 -34.14 -32.84
N THR A 85 2.14 -34.63 -33.48
CA THR A 85 2.28 -35.98 -34.02
C THR A 85 1.72 -36.99 -33.03
N THR A 86 0.85 -37.84 -33.54
CA THR A 86 0.24 -39.01 -32.89
C THR A 86 1.31 -39.92 -32.30
N VAL A 87 1.27 -40.12 -30.98
CA VAL A 87 1.75 -41.34 -30.33
C VAL A 87 0.61 -41.84 -29.45
N ALA A 88 0.13 -43.02 -29.79
CA ALA A 88 -0.88 -43.78 -29.06
C ALA A 88 -0.37 -44.13 -27.65
N GLY A 89 -1.25 -44.06 -26.67
CA GLY A 89 -0.96 -44.50 -25.31
C GLY A 89 -2.13 -44.23 -24.38
N ASP A 90 -2.88 -45.30 -24.12
CA ASP A 90 -4.02 -45.43 -23.22
C ASP A 90 -3.86 -44.69 -21.89
N THR A 91 -4.96 -44.15 -21.34
CA THR A 91 -5.68 -44.73 -20.18
C THR A 91 -6.93 -43.90 -19.90
N SER A 92 -8.05 -44.61 -19.76
CA SER A 92 -9.41 -44.13 -19.54
C SER A 92 -9.75 -44.03 -18.04
N SER A 93 -10.84 -43.31 -17.74
CA SER A 93 -11.71 -43.33 -16.52
C SER A 93 -11.50 -42.17 -15.53
N SER A 94 -12.47 -41.24 -15.42
CA SER A 94 -13.68 -41.26 -14.53
C SER A 94 -13.32 -40.90 -13.07
N GLU A 95 -14.04 -40.12 -12.26
CA GLU A 95 -15.40 -39.59 -12.31
C GLU A 95 -15.58 -38.58 -11.13
N SER A 96 -16.63 -37.79 -11.22
CA SER A 96 -17.33 -36.92 -10.25
C SER A 96 -17.20 -37.11 -8.72
N ALA A 97 -17.25 -35.99 -7.99
CA ALA A 97 -18.18 -35.66 -6.87
C ALA A 97 -17.75 -34.31 -6.25
N SER A 98 -18.52 -33.21 -6.20
CA SER A 98 -19.81 -32.94 -5.52
C SER A 98 -19.80 -33.16 -4.00
N ALA A 99 -19.67 -32.08 -3.21
CA ALA A 99 -20.30 -31.92 -1.90
C ALA A 99 -20.20 -30.46 -1.37
N LEU A 100 -21.23 -30.06 -0.61
CA LEU A 100 -21.63 -28.72 -0.17
C LEU A 100 -20.77 -28.10 0.96
N PRO A 101 -20.90 -26.78 1.22
CA PRO A 101 -20.38 -26.13 2.43
C PRO A 101 -21.32 -26.35 3.64
N ALA A 102 -20.75 -26.73 4.78
CA ALA A 102 -21.45 -26.83 6.05
C ALA A 102 -21.20 -25.59 6.92
N THR A 103 -22.30 -24.97 7.31
CA THR A 103 -22.47 -23.91 8.32
C THR A 103 -22.20 -24.44 9.73
N SER A 104 -21.45 -23.70 10.55
CA SER A 104 -21.52 -23.66 12.03
C SER A 104 -20.68 -22.46 12.48
N GLY A 105 -21.11 -21.56 13.37
CA GLY A 105 -22.17 -21.64 14.35
C GLY A 105 -21.62 -21.39 15.75
N ALA A 106 -21.58 -20.11 16.14
CA ALA A 106 -21.83 -19.58 17.49
C ALA A 106 -20.78 -19.61 18.62
N THR A 107 -20.86 -18.52 19.42
CA THR A 107 -20.57 -18.34 20.85
C THR A 107 -19.10 -18.35 21.27
N GLY A 108 -18.52 -17.35 21.96
CA GLY A 108 -19.09 -16.35 22.86
C GLY A 108 -18.65 -16.65 24.28
N THR A 109 -17.53 -16.09 24.77
CA THR A 109 -17.27 -15.91 26.22
C THR A 109 -16.16 -14.87 26.43
N ALA A 110 -16.46 -13.86 27.24
CA ALA A 110 -15.53 -12.89 27.83
C ALA A 110 -15.64 -13.01 29.38
N PRO A 111 -14.98 -12.14 30.16
CA PRO A 111 -13.67 -12.31 30.79
C PRO A 111 -13.75 -12.71 32.28
N ALA A 112 -12.63 -13.15 32.86
CA ALA A 112 -12.49 -13.34 34.32
C ALA A 112 -11.31 -12.51 34.86
N PRO A 113 -11.53 -11.61 35.84
CA PRO A 113 -10.46 -11.02 36.64
C PRO A 113 -10.36 -11.73 38.00
N GLY A 114 -9.20 -12.38 38.23
CA GLY A 114 -8.86 -13.03 39.50
C GLY A 114 -8.15 -12.06 40.45
N THR A 115 -8.73 -11.90 41.63
CA THR A 115 -8.30 -11.06 42.76
C THR A 115 -7.26 -11.80 43.62
N ALA A 116 -6.24 -11.09 44.14
CA ALA A 116 -5.70 -11.31 45.49
C ALA A 116 -4.70 -10.20 45.89
N PRO A 117 -4.95 -9.45 46.98
CA PRO A 117 -3.93 -8.70 47.71
C PRO A 117 -3.31 -9.59 48.80
N THR A 118 -1.99 -9.54 49.00
CA THR A 118 -1.35 -10.11 50.20
C THR A 118 -0.61 -9.01 50.95
N THR A 119 -1.11 -8.75 52.16
CA THR A 119 -0.53 -7.90 53.20
C THR A 119 0.31 -8.78 54.13
N ALA A 120 1.57 -8.44 54.39
CA ALA A 120 2.32 -8.94 55.55
C ALA A 120 3.44 -7.96 55.99
N ALA A 121 3.10 -7.20 57.04
CA ALA A 121 3.85 -6.80 58.24
C ALA A 121 5.31 -6.28 58.23
N PRO A 122 5.65 -5.34 59.18
CA PRO A 122 6.97 -4.76 59.36
C PRO A 122 7.84 -5.56 60.35
N GLY A 123 9.14 -5.66 60.07
CA GLY A 123 10.14 -6.23 60.97
C GLY A 123 11.33 -5.29 61.11
N ALA A 124 11.37 -4.56 62.22
CA ALA A 124 12.54 -3.79 62.66
C ALA A 124 13.57 -4.73 63.30
N GLY A 125 14.85 -4.52 62.99
CA GLY A 125 15.97 -5.13 63.70
C GLY A 125 17.30 -4.46 63.30
N PRO A 126 18.00 -3.77 64.22
CA PRO A 126 19.34 -3.26 63.98
C PRO A 126 20.43 -4.22 64.51
N SER A 127 21.67 -4.01 64.04
CA SER A 127 22.96 -4.63 64.45
C SER A 127 23.34 -5.85 63.60
N ALA A 128 24.57 -6.08 63.12
CA ALA A 128 25.86 -5.39 63.11
C ALA A 128 26.78 -6.22 62.15
N PRO A 129 27.99 -5.76 61.78
CA PRO A 129 28.72 -6.25 60.60
C PRO A 129 29.65 -7.44 60.92
N LEU A 130 30.00 -8.27 59.93
CA LEU A 130 31.37 -8.77 59.66
C LEU A 130 31.43 -9.78 58.48
N LEU A 131 32.21 -9.39 57.45
CA LEU A 131 33.07 -10.17 56.54
C LEU A 131 32.47 -11.05 55.40
N PRO A 132 33.11 -11.04 54.20
CA PRO A 132 32.55 -11.62 52.98
C PRO A 132 33.02 -13.07 52.73
N PRO A 133 32.15 -13.99 52.27
CA PRO A 133 32.61 -15.13 51.49
C PRO A 133 32.82 -14.69 50.03
N THR A 134 34.07 -14.60 49.61
CA THR A 134 34.50 -14.55 48.21
C THR A 134 34.04 -15.82 47.50
N SER A 135 32.83 -15.80 46.94
CA SER A 135 32.37 -16.75 45.94
C SER A 135 32.43 -16.08 44.58
N SER A 136 33.58 -16.19 43.93
CA SER A 136 33.77 -15.84 42.52
C SER A 136 32.96 -16.79 41.65
N ARG A 137 31.65 -16.54 41.57
CA ARG A 137 30.78 -17.12 40.55
C ARG A 137 31.18 -16.48 39.22
N PRO A 138 31.52 -17.26 38.18
CA PRO A 138 31.69 -16.70 36.85
C PRO A 138 30.41 -15.97 36.50
N THR A 139 30.47 -14.65 36.37
CA THR A 139 29.43 -13.87 35.72
C THR A 139 29.45 -14.32 34.27
N GLU A 140 28.68 -15.36 33.99
CA GLU A 140 28.34 -15.79 32.64
C GLU A 140 27.71 -14.57 31.99
N ARG A 141 28.54 -13.84 31.25
CA ARG A 141 28.15 -12.67 30.47
C ARG A 141 27.12 -13.20 29.50
N ALA A 142 25.84 -13.02 29.85
CA ALA A 142 24.73 -13.35 28.98
C ALA A 142 25.02 -12.67 27.63
N THR A 143 25.45 -13.47 26.66
CA THR A 143 25.65 -13.03 25.30
C THR A 143 24.28 -12.59 24.83
N VAL A 144 24.02 -11.28 24.84
CA VAL A 144 22.80 -10.72 24.29
C VAL A 144 22.71 -11.26 22.87
N PRO A 145 21.68 -12.05 22.52
CA PRO A 145 21.57 -12.60 21.19
C PRO A 145 21.56 -11.41 20.22
N SER A 146 22.55 -11.38 19.33
CA SER A 146 22.64 -10.35 18.30
C SER A 146 21.36 -10.44 17.48
N ALA A 147 20.51 -9.42 17.60
CA ALA A 147 19.26 -9.36 16.86
C ALA A 147 19.59 -9.51 15.37
N VAL A 148 19.01 -10.53 14.74
CA VAL A 148 19.15 -10.71 13.30
C VAL A 148 18.45 -9.56 12.63
N ALA A 149 19.16 -8.92 11.72
CA ALA A 149 18.65 -7.71 11.11
C ALA A 149 17.61 -8.00 10.03
N LEU A 150 16.61 -7.13 9.98
CA LEU A 150 15.59 -7.14 8.94
C LEU A 150 16.19 -6.79 7.58
N THR A 151 15.52 -7.30 6.55
CA THR A 151 15.76 -6.91 5.15
C THR A 151 14.48 -6.31 4.60
N ALA A 152 14.59 -5.33 3.71
CA ALA A 152 13.44 -4.68 3.09
C ALA A 152 13.61 -4.62 1.58
N ARG A 153 12.51 -4.80 0.84
CA ARG A 153 12.48 -4.67 -0.62
C ARG A 153 11.38 -3.71 -1.02
N TYR A 154 11.76 -2.67 -1.75
CA TYR A 154 10.84 -1.71 -2.34
C TYR A 154 10.40 -2.17 -3.73
N SER A 155 9.12 -2.02 -4.01
CA SER A 155 8.54 -2.20 -5.34
C SER A 155 7.51 -1.11 -5.60
N ALA A 156 7.57 -0.49 -6.77
CA ALA A 156 6.56 0.45 -7.24
C ALA A 156 5.74 -0.24 -8.34
N ALA A 157 4.42 -0.17 -8.22
CA ALA A 157 3.50 -0.51 -9.30
C ALA A 157 2.99 0.78 -9.94
N ASN A 158 2.74 0.73 -11.26
CA ASN A 158 2.05 1.83 -11.93
C ASN A 158 0.68 2.01 -11.26
N GLY A 159 0.47 3.17 -10.61
CA GLY A 159 -0.77 3.47 -9.90
C GLY A 159 -1.89 3.90 -10.82
N THR A 160 -3.08 3.99 -10.22
CA THR A 160 -4.41 4.13 -10.83
C THR A 160 -4.75 5.54 -11.38
N GLY A 161 -3.76 6.42 -11.62
CA GLY A 161 -4.02 7.76 -12.15
C GLY A 161 -2.76 8.50 -12.65
N LEU A 162 -2.96 9.60 -13.39
CA LEU A 162 -1.88 10.33 -14.06
C LEU A 162 -0.84 10.99 -13.11
N LEU A 163 -1.13 11.13 -11.82
CA LEU A 163 -0.37 11.99 -10.88
C LEU A 163 0.17 11.27 -9.64
N GLY A 164 0.17 9.94 -9.63
CA GLY A 164 0.69 9.18 -8.51
C GLY A 164 0.88 7.70 -8.82
N TYR A 165 1.51 7.00 -7.88
CA TYR A 165 1.76 5.57 -8.00
C TYR A 165 1.61 4.87 -6.67
N ARG A 166 1.38 3.54 -6.72
CA ARG A 166 1.32 2.71 -5.51
C ARG A 166 2.70 2.07 -5.29
N ALA A 167 3.15 2.12 -4.05
CA ALA A 167 4.38 1.49 -3.61
C ALA A 167 4.10 0.46 -2.53
N GLU A 168 4.96 -0.55 -2.49
CA GLU A 168 4.97 -1.57 -1.45
C GLU A 168 6.41 -1.77 -0.96
N VAL A 169 6.55 -1.96 0.34
CA VAL A 169 7.80 -2.35 0.98
C VAL A 169 7.55 -3.64 1.75
N ALA A 170 8.15 -4.73 1.28
CA ALA A 170 8.15 -6.01 1.98
C ALA A 170 9.31 -6.03 2.97
N VAL A 171 9.01 -6.17 4.26
CA VAL A 171 9.98 -6.28 5.35
C VAL A 171 10.06 -7.75 5.77
N ALA A 172 11.23 -8.37 5.63
CA ALA A 172 11.46 -9.77 5.93
C ALA A 172 12.43 -9.94 7.10
N ASN A 173 12.12 -10.88 7.98
CA ASN A 173 12.95 -11.27 9.10
C ASN A 173 13.58 -12.65 8.82
N PRO A 174 14.86 -12.71 8.40
CA PRO A 174 15.55 -13.98 8.17
C PRO A 174 15.98 -14.67 9.48
N GLY A 175 15.76 -14.04 10.63
CA GLY A 175 16.13 -14.57 11.94
C GLY A 175 15.21 -15.68 12.44
N THR A 176 15.66 -16.34 13.50
CA THR A 176 14.94 -17.41 14.20
C THR A 176 14.08 -16.91 15.36
N ALA A 177 14.15 -15.62 15.69
CA ALA A 177 13.31 -14.95 16.68
C ALA A 177 12.48 -13.85 16.01
N GLY A 178 11.29 -13.57 16.55
CA GLY A 178 10.47 -12.44 16.10
C GLY A 178 11.19 -11.10 16.30
N HIS A 179 10.87 -10.12 15.46
CA HIS A 179 11.42 -8.77 15.55
C HIS A 179 10.28 -7.77 15.77
N ASP A 180 10.34 -7.05 16.88
CA ASP A 180 9.34 -6.05 17.25
C ASP A 180 9.88 -4.63 17.05
N GLY A 181 8.99 -3.71 16.66
CA GLY A 181 9.29 -2.27 16.69
C GLY A 181 10.32 -1.80 15.66
N TRP A 182 10.17 -2.25 14.41
CA TRP A 182 10.99 -1.78 13.29
C TRP A 182 10.67 -0.34 12.90
N GLU A 183 11.60 0.32 12.21
CA GLU A 183 11.43 1.65 11.64
C GLU A 183 11.87 1.68 10.17
N LEU A 184 10.98 2.15 9.30
CA LEU A 184 11.26 2.31 7.87
C LEU A 184 11.38 3.81 7.55
N THR A 185 12.49 4.21 6.94
CA THR A 185 12.72 5.58 6.46
C THR A 185 12.78 5.61 4.95
N LEU A 186 12.02 6.49 4.32
CA LEU A 186 11.97 6.69 2.87
C LEU A 186 12.27 8.15 2.54
N THR A 187 13.18 8.42 1.62
CA THR A 187 13.48 9.79 1.16
C THR A 187 13.06 9.96 -0.28
N LEU A 188 12.13 10.87 -0.52
CA LEU A 188 11.63 11.25 -1.83
C LEU A 188 12.53 12.34 -2.45
N PRO A 189 12.57 12.47 -3.78
CA PRO A 189 13.44 13.44 -4.46
C PRO A 189 13.02 14.90 -4.24
N ARG A 190 11.78 15.14 -3.82
CA ARG A 190 11.22 16.48 -3.59
C ARG A 190 10.36 16.49 -2.33
N PRO A 191 10.41 17.57 -1.54
CA PRO A 191 9.57 17.70 -0.33
C PRO A 191 8.09 17.96 -0.65
N THR A 192 7.77 18.32 -1.89
CA THR A 192 6.38 18.54 -2.36
C THR A 192 5.64 17.24 -2.64
N LEU A 193 6.34 16.10 -2.70
CA LEU A 193 5.71 14.79 -2.89
C LEU A 193 5.06 14.34 -1.59
N GLN A 194 3.85 13.80 -1.71
CA GLN A 194 3.05 13.39 -0.55
C GLN A 194 2.85 11.88 -0.54
N ILE A 195 2.92 11.30 0.65
CA ILE A 195 2.54 9.91 0.89
C ILE A 195 1.14 9.89 1.49
N ALA A 196 0.26 9.06 0.92
CA ALA A 196 -1.13 8.88 1.33
C ALA A 196 -1.50 7.40 1.35
N ALA A 197 -2.70 7.08 1.82
CA ALA A 197 -3.26 5.72 1.82
C ALA A 197 -2.30 4.66 2.39
N VAL A 198 -1.61 5.01 3.49
CA VAL A 198 -0.64 4.12 4.15
C VAL A 198 -1.39 2.99 4.84
N SER A 199 -0.93 1.76 4.64
CA SER A 199 -1.41 0.54 5.30
C SER A 199 -0.23 -0.26 5.84
N GLY A 200 -0.41 -0.87 7.00
CA GLY A 200 0.63 -1.61 7.71
C GLY A 200 1.65 -0.72 8.41
N ALA A 201 1.40 0.58 8.51
CA ALA A 201 2.26 1.54 9.21
C ALA A 201 1.52 2.86 9.47
N THR A 202 2.08 3.64 10.39
CA THR A 202 1.81 5.08 10.51
C THR A 202 3.00 5.84 9.93
N ALA A 203 2.74 6.92 9.20
CA ALA A 203 3.78 7.69 8.53
C ALA A 203 3.86 9.12 9.07
N ARG A 204 5.09 9.63 9.22
CA ARG A 204 5.39 11.02 9.59
C ARG A 204 6.35 11.60 8.56
N GLN A 205 6.09 12.84 8.15
CA GLN A 205 6.94 13.57 7.21
C GLN A 205 7.85 14.57 7.96
N ASP A 206 9.09 14.66 7.50
CA ASP A 206 10.03 15.74 7.77
C ASP A 206 10.75 16.13 6.48
N GLY A 207 10.34 17.26 5.89
CA GLY A 207 10.83 17.69 4.57
C GLY A 207 10.53 16.66 3.48
N ALA A 208 11.58 16.11 2.86
CA ALA A 208 11.47 15.07 1.83
C ALA A 208 11.58 13.64 2.39
N THR A 209 11.80 13.51 3.70
CA THR A 209 11.97 12.23 4.39
C THR A 209 10.68 11.85 5.10
N TRP A 210 10.31 10.58 4.96
CA TRP A 210 9.14 9.97 5.56
C TRP A 210 9.58 8.82 6.46
N THR A 211 9.18 8.87 7.72
CA THR A 211 9.42 7.82 8.71
C THR A 211 8.14 7.05 8.93
N PHE A 212 8.21 5.73 8.84
CA PHE A 212 7.12 4.80 9.03
C PHE A 212 7.38 3.96 10.28
N ALA A 213 6.41 3.99 11.19
CA ALA A 213 6.39 3.15 12.37
C ALA A 213 5.26 2.11 12.25
N PRO A 214 5.47 0.86 12.67
CA PRO A 214 4.48 -0.20 12.52
C PRO A 214 3.17 0.13 13.24
N ASP A 215 2.07 -0.28 12.64
CA ASP A 215 0.77 -0.32 13.32
C ASP A 215 0.59 -1.65 14.09
N ALA A 216 -0.61 -1.90 14.61
CA ALA A 216 -0.90 -3.12 15.36
C ALA A 216 -0.78 -4.41 14.53
N THR A 217 -0.95 -4.34 13.21
CA THR A 217 -0.95 -5.50 12.31
C THR A 217 0.45 -5.93 11.89
N THR A 218 1.40 -5.00 11.89
CA THR A 218 2.78 -5.25 11.43
C THR A 218 3.84 -5.04 12.51
N ARG A 219 3.44 -4.74 13.75
CA ARG A 219 4.35 -4.49 14.90
C ARG A 219 5.41 -5.56 15.10
N SER A 220 5.02 -6.82 14.94
CA SER A 220 5.88 -7.98 15.07
C SER A 220 6.10 -8.61 13.69
N VAL A 221 7.36 -8.77 13.28
CA VAL A 221 7.73 -9.58 12.12
C VAL A 221 8.15 -10.97 12.62
N PRO A 222 7.37 -12.03 12.34
CA PRO A 222 7.69 -13.38 12.81
C PRO A 222 9.07 -13.86 12.34
N ALA A 223 9.66 -14.80 13.07
CA ALA A 223 10.87 -15.50 12.64
C ALA A 223 10.66 -16.17 11.27
N GLY A 224 11.57 -15.95 10.33
CA GLY A 224 11.44 -16.41 8.94
C GLY A 224 10.26 -15.82 8.17
N GLY A 225 9.57 -14.83 8.74
CA GLY A 225 8.35 -14.23 8.20
C GLY A 225 8.58 -12.92 7.48
N SER A 226 7.50 -12.35 6.95
CA SER A 226 7.50 -11.02 6.35
C SER A 226 6.19 -10.28 6.60
N VAL A 227 6.27 -8.95 6.57
CA VAL A 227 5.13 -8.03 6.60
C VAL A 227 5.24 -7.07 5.42
N VAL A 228 4.12 -6.48 5.01
CA VAL A 228 4.06 -5.56 3.87
C VAL A 228 3.51 -4.21 4.33
N VAL A 229 4.20 -3.14 3.95
CA VAL A 229 3.74 -1.77 4.08
C VAL A 229 3.36 -1.28 2.68
N SER A 230 2.16 -0.76 2.50
CA SER A 230 1.72 -0.19 1.21
C SER A 230 1.31 1.26 1.36
N PHE A 231 1.54 2.05 0.32
CA PHE A 231 1.20 3.48 0.31
C PHE A 231 1.11 4.02 -1.11
N GLU A 232 0.49 5.19 -1.25
CA GLU A 232 0.40 5.94 -2.49
C GLU A 232 1.33 7.16 -2.42
N VAL A 233 2.13 7.36 -3.45
CA VAL A 233 2.92 8.59 -3.63
C VAL A 233 2.21 9.48 -4.64
N ARG A 234 1.95 10.73 -4.25
CA ARG A 234 1.21 11.73 -5.02
C ARG A 234 2.10 12.91 -5.40
N GLY A 235 1.75 13.56 -6.50
CA GLY A 235 2.37 14.82 -6.94
C GLY A 235 3.46 14.65 -8.01
N ALA A 236 3.58 13.48 -8.63
CA ALA A 236 4.46 13.23 -9.77
C ALA A 236 4.18 11.89 -10.47
N THR A 237 4.77 11.72 -11.66
CA THR A 237 4.84 10.44 -12.40
C THR A 237 5.96 9.56 -11.82
N LEU A 238 5.92 8.25 -12.08
CA LEU A 238 6.91 7.30 -11.51
C LEU A 238 8.37 7.67 -11.79
N LEU A 239 8.64 8.28 -12.96
CA LEU A 239 9.99 8.64 -13.38
C LEU A 239 10.62 9.72 -12.49
N ASP A 240 9.81 10.67 -11.99
CA ASP A 240 10.28 11.82 -11.22
C ASP A 240 9.94 11.73 -9.72
N ALA A 241 9.42 10.57 -9.30
CA ALA A 241 8.89 10.35 -7.96
C ALA A 241 9.54 9.16 -7.25
N ALA A 242 10.39 8.40 -7.94
CA ALA A 242 11.11 7.28 -7.35
C ALA A 242 11.94 7.75 -6.13
N PRO A 243 11.89 7.03 -5.00
CA PRO A 243 12.64 7.40 -3.81
C PRO A 243 14.13 7.37 -4.09
N GLN A 244 14.86 8.32 -3.49
CA GLN A 244 16.32 8.38 -3.55
C GLN A 244 16.98 7.46 -2.53
N ALA A 245 16.30 7.22 -1.41
CA ALA A 245 16.77 6.33 -0.36
C ALA A 245 15.59 5.61 0.32
N CYS A 246 15.83 4.38 0.75
CA CYS A 246 14.93 3.59 1.59
C CYS A 246 15.79 2.83 2.59
N GLN A 247 15.41 2.83 3.87
CA GLN A 247 16.12 2.13 4.93
C GLN A 247 15.17 1.47 5.93
N ILE A 248 15.45 0.23 6.34
CA ILE A 248 14.81 -0.47 7.46
C ILE A 248 15.84 -0.58 8.60
N ASP A 249 15.53 -0.03 9.77
CA ASP A 249 16.45 0.01 10.94
C ASP A 249 17.87 0.47 10.56
N GLY A 250 17.96 1.51 9.71
CA GLY A 250 19.23 2.07 9.21
C GLY A 250 19.90 1.29 8.07
N ARG A 251 19.28 0.22 7.55
CA ARG A 251 19.82 -0.61 6.46
C ARG A 251 19.11 -0.37 5.15
N ARG A 252 19.85 -0.24 4.05
CA ARG A 252 19.26 0.03 2.73
C ARG A 252 18.27 -1.05 2.29
N CYS A 253 17.14 -0.62 1.77
CA CYS A 253 16.20 -1.49 1.07
C CYS A 253 16.76 -1.89 -0.29
N ALA A 254 16.47 -3.12 -0.73
CA ALA A 254 16.65 -3.51 -2.12
C ALA A 254 15.62 -2.81 -3.03
N GLY A 255 15.99 -2.56 -4.28
CA GLY A 255 15.08 -1.99 -5.30
C GLY A 255 14.95 -0.47 -5.28
N VAL A 256 15.77 0.25 -4.50
CA VAL A 256 15.83 1.72 -4.48
C VAL A 256 17.22 2.20 -4.90
N GLY A 257 17.26 3.15 -5.84
CA GLY A 257 18.50 3.74 -6.37
C GLY A 257 18.88 3.21 -7.77
N PRO A 258 19.93 3.76 -8.39
CA PRO A 258 20.51 3.18 -9.59
C PRO A 258 20.91 1.75 -9.26
N THR A 259 20.32 0.78 -9.97
CA THR A 259 20.65 -0.63 -9.86
C THR A 259 22.16 -0.76 -9.92
N ASP A 260 22.80 -1.19 -8.83
CA ASP A 260 24.20 -1.56 -8.89
C ASP A 260 24.33 -2.57 -10.03
N PRO A 261 25.26 -2.38 -10.99
CA PRO A 261 25.46 -3.35 -12.04
C PRO A 261 25.73 -4.72 -11.39
N PRO A 262 25.20 -5.82 -11.93
CA PRO A 262 25.43 -7.14 -11.38
C PRO A 262 26.95 -7.38 -11.24
N PRO A 263 27.41 -8.04 -10.16
CA PRO A 263 28.83 -8.37 -10.04
C PRO A 263 29.24 -9.19 -11.27
N ALA A 264 30.33 -8.76 -11.89
CA ALA A 264 30.92 -9.41 -13.07
C ALA A 264 31.44 -10.82 -12.76
#